data_AF-K2BUP9-F1
#
_entry.id   AF-K2BUP9-F1
#
_cell.length_a   1.000
_cell.length_b   1.000
_cell.length_c   1.000
_cell.angle_alpha   90.00
_cell.angle_beta   90.00
_cell.angle_gamma   90.00
#
_symmetry.space_group_name_H-M   'P 1'
#
loop_
_entity.id
_entity.type
_entity.pdbx_description
1 polymer ?
#
loop_
_entity_poly.entity_id
_entity_poly.type
_entity_poly.pdbx_seq_one_letter_code
_entity_poly.pdbx_strand_id
1 'polypeptide(L)' 'MRASLETQLERTNQRKGVRPLLDIPEPFTKIIELDRERAPLYADIANYTYDTDAQTPKEIADHIFYHLFK' A
#
# COMPACT_ATOMS: atom_id res chain seq x y z
N MET A 1 6.01 -0.96 2.72
CA MET A 1 5.30 -1.94 1.86
C MET A 1 4.75 -1.20 0.66
N ARG A 2 4.67 -1.85 -0.50
CA ARG A 2 4.09 -1.30 -1.74
C ARG A 2 2.99 -2.21 -2.28
N ALA A 3 2.07 -1.63 -3.01
CA ALA A 3 1.05 -2.31 -3.79
C ALA A 3 0.75 -1.45 -5.02
N SER A 4 0.38 -2.09 -6.13
CA SER A 4 -0.16 -1.40 -7.31
C SER A 4 -1.33 -0.48 -6.93
N LEU A 5 -1.54 0.58 -7.71
CA LEU A 5 -2.62 1.55 -7.47
C LEU A 5 -3.99 0.86 -7.58
N GLU A 6 -4.10 -0.13 -8.44
CA GLU A 6 -5.26 -0.98 -8.63
C GLU A 6 -5.55 -1.81 -7.36
N THR A 7 -4.52 -2.45 -6.80
CA THR A 7 -4.64 -3.19 -5.53
C THR A 7 -4.97 -2.26 -4.37
N GLN A 8 -4.41 -1.05 -4.35
CA GLN A 8 -4.77 -0.03 -3.36
C GLN A 8 -6.26 0.33 -3.48
N LEU A 9 -6.77 0.61 -4.68
CA LEU A 9 -8.17 0.91 -4.91
C LEU A 9 -9.08 -0.24 -4.48
N GLU A 10 -8.78 -1.47 -4.88
CA GLU A 10 -9.57 -2.65 -4.53
C GLU A 10 -9.65 -2.84 -3.00
N ARG A 11 -8.51 -2.88 -2.32
CA ARG A 11 -8.44 -3.08 -0.86
C ARG A 11 -9.01 -1.89 -0.08
N THR A 12 -8.91 -0.67 -0.62
CA THR A 12 -9.42 0.52 0.06
C THR A 12 -10.93 0.68 -0.06
N ASN A 13 -11.53 0.20 -1.15
CA ASN A 13 -12.96 0.32 -1.43
C ASN A 13 -13.82 -0.77 -0.76
N GLN A 14 -13.21 -1.76 -0.10
CA GLN A 14 -13.95 -2.84 0.59
C GLN A 14 -14.93 -2.33 1.68
N ARG A 15 -14.69 -1.14 2.24
CA ARG A 15 -15.57 -0.49 3.22
C ARG A 15 -15.73 0.99 2.89
N LYS A 16 -16.81 1.34 2.18
CA LYS A 16 -17.13 2.73 1.79
C LYS A 16 -17.31 3.63 3.03
N GLY A 17 -16.94 4.91 2.92
CA GLY A 17 -17.05 5.91 4.00
C GLY A 17 -16.04 5.79 5.14
N VAL A 18 -15.24 4.71 5.22
CA VAL A 18 -14.25 4.52 6.30
C VAL A 18 -12.95 5.28 6.06
N ARG A 19 -12.70 5.70 4.81
CA ARG A 19 -11.47 6.39 4.39
C ARG A 19 -11.83 7.80 3.95
N PRO A 20 -11.79 8.81 4.83
CA PRO A 20 -12.29 10.16 4.53
C PRO A 20 -11.67 10.80 3.27
N LEU A 21 -10.38 10.55 3.02
CA LEU A 21 -9.70 11.07 1.82
C LEU A 21 -10.18 10.42 0.52
N LEU A 22 -10.75 9.22 0.59
CA LEU A 22 -11.23 8.45 -0.56
C LEU A 22 -12.76 8.45 -0.66
N ASP A 23 -13.46 9.10 0.28
CA ASP A 23 -14.92 9.25 0.24
C ASP A 23 -15.32 10.43 -0.66
N ILE A 24 -14.94 10.32 -1.93
CA ILE A 24 -15.11 11.33 -2.97
C ILE A 24 -15.50 10.64 -4.30
N PRO A 25 -16.02 11.37 -5.31
CA PRO A 25 -16.45 10.75 -6.56
C PRO A 25 -15.36 9.98 -7.33
N GLU A 26 -14.12 10.49 -7.33
CA GLU A 26 -12.99 9.93 -8.09
C GLU A 26 -11.85 9.46 -7.17
N PRO A 27 -12.02 8.35 -6.42
CA PRO A 27 -11.04 7.90 -5.43
C PRO A 27 -9.73 7.45 -6.07
N PHE A 28 -9.75 6.93 -7.30
CA PHE A 28 -8.54 6.47 -7.99
C PHE A 28 -7.59 7.63 -8.32
N THR A 29 -8.14 8.76 -8.78
CA THR A 29 -7.37 10.00 -9.00
C THR A 29 -6.69 10.46 -7.71
N LYS A 30 -7.40 10.42 -6.58
CA LYS A 30 -6.81 10.75 -5.29
C LYS A 30 -5.70 9.78 -4.87
N ILE A 31 -5.86 8.48 -5.13
CA ILE A 31 -4.81 7.49 -4.88
C ILE A 31 -3.55 7.80 -5.69
N ILE A 32 -3.68 8.14 -6.98
CA ILE A 32 -2.54 8.55 -7.84
C ILE A 32 -1.84 9.79 -7.28
N GLU A 33 -2.59 10.82 -6.90
CA GLU A 33 -2.04 12.04 -6.31
C GLU A 33 -1.24 11.75 -5.03
N LEU A 34 -1.85 10.98 -4.11
CA LEU A 34 -1.22 10.62 -2.85
C LEU A 34 0.02 9.75 -3.05
N ASP A 35 0.01 8.82 -4.01
CA ASP A 35 1.16 7.99 -4.35
C ASP A 35 2.32 8.83 -4.89
N ARG A 36 2.04 9.76 -5.80
CA ARG A 36 3.05 10.66 -6.37
C ARG A 36 3.76 11.49 -5.30
N GLU A 37 3.03 11.97 -4.31
CA GLU A 37 3.58 12.78 -3.21
C GLU A 37 4.32 11.93 -2.18
N ARG A 38 3.78 10.76 -1.83
CA ARG A 38 4.21 10.00 -0.65
C ARG A 38 5.16 8.85 -0.96
N ALA A 39 5.09 8.24 -2.14
CA ALA A 39 5.96 7.12 -2.49
C ALA A 39 7.46 7.46 -2.39
N PRO A 40 7.95 8.65 -2.82
CA PRO A 40 9.35 9.03 -2.62
C PRO A 40 9.72 9.15 -1.14
N LEU A 41 8.82 9.69 -0.31
CA LEU A 41 9.05 9.84 1.13
C LEU A 41 9.14 8.49 1.84
N TYR A 42 8.28 7.54 1.45
CA TYR A 42 8.34 6.18 1.97
C TYR A 42 9.60 5.44 1.51
N ALA A 43 10.05 5.66 0.27
CA ALA A 43 11.27 5.04 -0.25
C ALA A 43 12.54 5.58 0.43
N ASP A 44 12.59 6.87 0.74
CA ASP A 44 13.73 7.53 1.37
C ASP A 44 14.04 6.98 2.78
N ILE A 45 13.00 6.74 3.59
CA ILE A 45 13.17 6.28 4.97
C ILE A 45 13.23 4.75 5.12
N ALA A 46 12.87 4.00 4.07
CA ALA A 46 12.72 2.56 4.17
C ALA A 46 14.08 1.84 4.05
N ASN A 47 14.49 1.15 5.12
CA ASN A 47 15.59 0.18 5.01
C ASN A 47 15.22 -1.01 4.11
N TYR A 48 13.94 -1.38 4.09
CA TYR A 48 13.40 -2.50 3.32
C TYR A 48 12.03 -2.17 2.75
N THR A 49 11.78 -2.63 1.53
CA THR A 49 10.49 -2.48 0.85
C THR A 49 10.02 -3.84 0.32
N TYR A 50 8.73 -4.12 0.50
CA TYR A 50 8.09 -5.38 0.10
C TYR A 50 6.87 -5.07 -0.76
N ASP A 51 6.79 -5.69 -1.94
CA ASP A 51 5.65 -5.60 -2.86
C ASP A 51 4.60 -6.63 -2.43
N THR A 52 3.34 -6.21 -2.29
CA THR A 52 2.27 -6.99 -1.61
C THR A 52 1.14 -7.42 -2.53
N ASP A 53 1.30 -7.25 -3.84
CA ASP A 53 0.26 -7.57 -4.83
C ASP A 53 -0.03 -9.07 -4.90
N ALA A 54 1.01 -9.91 -4.91
CA ALA A 54 0.89 -11.36 -5.13
C ALA A 54 1.01 -12.23 -3.86
N GLN A 55 1.15 -11.61 -2.68
CA GLN A 55 1.45 -12.31 -1.44
C GLN A 55 0.34 -12.14 -0.42
N THR A 56 0.01 -13.23 0.28
CA THR A 56 -0.87 -13.20 1.44
C THR A 56 -0.21 -12.43 2.60
N PRO A 57 -0.99 -11.90 3.56
CA PRO A 57 -0.44 -11.26 4.75
C PRO A 57 0.53 -12.15 5.53
N LYS A 58 0.29 -13.47 5.56
CA LYS A 58 1.18 -14.43 6.22
C LYS A 58 2.52 -14.54 5.51
N GLU A 59 2.53 -14.68 4.18
CA GLU A 59 3.77 -14.80 3.41
C GLU A 59 4.64 -13.54 3.51
N ILE A 60 4.03 -12.36 3.49
CA ILE A 60 4.74 -11.09 3.74
C ILE A 60 5.35 -11.07 5.14
N ALA A 61 4.57 -11.47 6.16
CA ALA A 61 5.07 -11.50 7.53
C ALA A 61 6.23 -12.49 7.70
N ASP A 62 6.13 -13.69 7.12
CA ASP A 62 7.21 -14.68 7.13
C ASP A 62 8.45 -14.14 6.42
N HIS A 63 8.29 -13.49 5.26
CA HIS A 63 9.41 -12.90 4.50
C HIS A 63 10.13 -11.81 5.31
N ILE A 64 9.38 -10.91 5.95
CA ILE A 64 9.94 -9.87 6.84
C ILE A 64 10.68 -10.52 8.00
N PHE A 65 10.09 -11.53 8.64
CA PHE A 65 10.72 -12.23 9.76
C PHE A 65 12.05 -12.88 9.36
N TYR A 66 12.07 -13.61 8.24
CA TYR A 66 13.29 -14.24 7.77
C TYR A 66 14.37 -13.22 7.42
N HIS A 67 14.02 -12.09 6.80
CA HIS A 67 15.02 -11.09 6.43
C HIS A 67 15.62 -10.35 7.63
N LEU A 68 14.87 -10.20 8.73
CA LEU A 68 15.33 -9.46 9.92
C LEU A 68 16.04 -10.33 10.95
N PHE A 69 15.75 -11.63 11.00
CA PHE A 69 16.17 -12.50 12.11
C PHE A 69 16.87 -13.80 11.71
N LYS A 70 17.01 -14.07 10.40
CA LYS A 70 17.87 -15.14 9.88
C LYS A 70 18.99 -14.58 9.05
#